data_AF-A0A533XLY0-F1
#
_entry.id   AF-A0A533XLY0-F1
#
_cell.length_a   1.000
_cell.length_b   1.000
_cell.length_c   1.000
_cell.angle_alpha   90.00
_cell.angle_beta   90.00
_cell.angle_gamma   90.00
#
_symmetry.space_group_name_H-M   'P 1'
#
loop_
_entity.id
_entity.type
_entity.pdbx_description
1 polymer ?
#
loop_
_entity_poly.entity_id
_entity_poly.type
_entity_poly.pdbx_seq_one_letter_code
_entity_poly.pdbx_strand_id
1 'polypeptide(L)'
;MTSQEAREHLNYLMSLCLRKEEAFGPLAFEFTRDNDLDKLGLLPEEQFNLWMALADAFADEPKRFKLKLEALQKAVEVLHRSKYADQALLRDLRREIQKTEAELTIYNEAYRPQKPVPADKHQIIVETDLPNYFLTTAQKRAAAYYQRKFKLSTEAHTAQQFKNPGTERKFQPDNLVVHKEFPGACAPFMNARMNAFHLMLPFDLKISRKPDDPLAAGVRVWYAKMGYSYPLRYEMGKFCSYFGDEVLDIALDDPNLLFVSASEVKESELGTVERTLPQDVPPEVGLPRAFLEGSNTLGPYVQIVCNIKVWFDASGVSLLLLGAPDLPEYGLMGASGLVVRTYGTEKVAAYAEAAKKPWQDGLSFNYINMHLALLPDSDTAFVPANTPIFSVYPVLSRQTYTFKDVRSLR
;
A
#
# COMPACT_ATOMS: atom_id res chain seq x y z
N MET A 1 5.44 -22.64 32.48
CA MET A 1 5.63 -23.61 31.38
C MET A 1 6.62 -24.67 31.84
N THR A 2 6.31 -25.95 31.66
CA THR A 2 7.23 -27.06 31.93
C THR A 2 8.20 -27.26 30.75
N SER A 3 9.28 -28.03 30.93
CA SER A 3 10.22 -28.33 29.84
C SER A 3 9.58 -29.10 28.68
N GLN A 4 8.57 -29.93 28.99
CA GLN A 4 7.82 -30.65 27.96
C GLN A 4 6.91 -29.70 27.17
N GLU A 5 6.14 -28.86 27.85
CA GLU A 5 5.29 -27.84 27.22
C GLU A 5 6.11 -26.90 26.34
N ALA A 6 7.33 -26.54 26.76
CA ALA A 6 8.23 -25.69 25.98
C ALA A 6 8.67 -26.34 24.66
N ARG A 7 8.99 -27.64 24.66
CA ARG A 7 9.34 -28.37 23.43
C ARG A 7 8.14 -28.58 22.53
N GLU A 8 6.97 -28.86 23.09
CA GLU A 8 5.72 -28.94 22.33
C GLU A 8 5.40 -27.60 21.65
N HIS A 9 5.57 -26.49 22.38
CA HIS A 9 5.40 -25.14 21.82
C HIS A 9 6.45 -24.82 20.75
N LEU A 10 7.71 -25.16 20.97
CA LEU A 10 8.77 -25.03 19.96
C LEU A 10 8.42 -25.81 18.69
N ASN A 11 7.99 -27.08 18.81
CA ASN A 11 7.62 -27.90 17.66
C ASN A 11 6.43 -27.31 16.89
N TYR A 12 5.46 -26.75 17.61
CA TYR A 12 4.36 -26.01 17.00
C TYR A 12 4.87 -24.79 16.21
N LEU A 13 5.74 -23.97 16.81
CA LEU A 13 6.34 -22.81 16.13
C LEU A 13 7.15 -23.24 14.90
N MET A 14 7.98 -24.26 15.00
CA MET A 14 8.75 -24.77 13.86
C MET A 14 7.85 -25.34 12.76
N SER A 15 6.69 -25.91 13.11
CA SER A 15 5.69 -26.34 12.12
C SER A 15 5.03 -25.16 11.40
N LEU A 16 4.82 -24.02 12.09
CA LEU A 16 4.38 -22.78 11.44
C LEU A 16 5.47 -22.23 10.52
N CYS A 17 6.73 -22.23 10.97
CA CYS A 17 7.87 -21.78 10.18
C CYS A 17 8.02 -22.60 8.89
N LEU A 18 7.96 -23.93 8.96
CA LEU A 18 8.09 -24.81 7.79
C LEU A 18 6.97 -24.59 6.78
N ARG A 19 5.76 -24.24 7.26
CA ARG A 19 4.61 -23.87 6.43
C ARG A 19 4.65 -22.42 5.95
N LYS A 20 5.65 -21.64 6.37
CA LYS A 20 5.78 -20.20 6.10
C LYS A 20 4.54 -19.40 6.51
N GLU A 21 3.93 -19.78 7.62
CA GLU A 21 2.77 -19.09 8.19
C GLU A 21 3.18 -17.72 8.74
N GLU A 22 2.46 -16.65 8.37
CA GLU A 22 2.78 -15.28 8.81
C GLU A 22 2.75 -15.14 10.35
N ALA A 23 1.96 -15.95 11.02
CA ALA A 23 1.85 -15.97 12.48
C ALA A 23 3.14 -16.44 13.18
N PHE A 24 4.03 -17.15 12.49
CA PHE A 24 5.26 -17.68 13.09
C PHE A 24 6.12 -16.57 13.70
N GLY A 25 6.47 -15.54 12.93
CA GLY A 25 7.41 -14.50 13.35
C GLY A 25 7.00 -13.81 14.66
N PRO A 26 5.78 -13.25 14.76
CA PRO A 26 5.27 -12.65 15.99
C PRO A 26 5.20 -13.61 17.18
N LEU A 27 4.65 -14.82 16.98
CA LEU A 27 4.46 -15.79 18.06
C LEU A 27 5.79 -16.34 18.59
N ALA A 28 6.71 -16.68 17.69
CA ALA A 28 8.03 -17.17 18.07
C ALA A 28 8.83 -16.07 18.78
N PHE A 29 8.73 -14.82 18.33
CA PHE A 29 9.46 -13.72 18.96
C PHE A 29 8.94 -13.44 20.39
N GLU A 30 7.61 -13.43 20.58
CA GLU A 30 6.98 -13.31 21.90
C GLU A 30 7.40 -14.47 22.82
N PHE A 31 7.33 -15.71 22.33
CA PHE A 31 7.79 -16.88 23.06
C PHE A 31 9.24 -16.76 23.54
N THR A 32 10.15 -16.30 22.65
CA THR A 32 11.56 -16.13 23.01
C THR A 32 11.85 -14.98 23.96
N ARG A 33 11.03 -13.93 23.98
CA ARG A 33 11.22 -12.76 24.84
C ARG A 33 10.66 -12.99 26.24
N ASP A 34 9.52 -13.66 26.31
CA ASP A 34 8.77 -13.84 27.56
C ASP A 34 9.29 -15.04 28.37
N ASN A 35 10.20 -15.84 27.82
CA ASN A 35 10.73 -17.03 28.45
C ASN A 35 12.27 -17.09 28.42
N ASP A 36 12.84 -17.64 29.49
CA ASP A 36 14.26 -18.03 29.54
C ASP A 36 14.39 -19.46 29.00
N LEU A 37 14.82 -19.58 27.73
CA LEU A 37 14.86 -20.84 26.99
C LEU A 37 15.81 -21.88 27.62
N ASP A 38 16.89 -21.41 28.27
CA ASP A 38 17.82 -22.28 29.00
C ASP A 38 17.13 -22.87 30.24
N LYS A 39 16.34 -22.07 30.99
CA LYS A 39 15.57 -22.56 32.14
C LYS A 39 14.41 -23.48 31.75
N LEU A 40 13.86 -23.33 30.54
CA LEU A 40 12.88 -24.25 29.98
C LEU A 40 13.51 -25.57 29.50
N GLY A 41 14.83 -25.68 29.53
CA GLY A 41 15.55 -26.90 29.14
C GLY A 41 15.59 -27.13 27.63
N LEU A 42 15.38 -26.09 26.82
CA LEU A 42 15.60 -26.18 25.37
C LEU A 42 17.10 -26.28 25.09
N LEU A 43 17.47 -27.20 24.21
CA LEU A 43 18.84 -27.43 23.83
C LEU A 43 19.39 -26.23 23.03
N PRO A 44 20.71 -25.97 23.09
CA PRO A 44 21.32 -24.92 22.28
C PRO A 44 21.02 -25.06 20.78
N GLU A 45 20.92 -26.28 20.25
CA GLU A 45 20.53 -26.53 18.85
C GLU A 45 19.09 -26.11 18.56
N GLU A 46 18.17 -26.41 19.47
CA GLU A 46 16.75 -26.04 19.39
C GLU A 46 16.60 -24.51 19.41
N GLN A 47 17.32 -23.85 20.32
CA GLN A 47 17.37 -22.40 20.40
C GLN A 47 17.99 -21.77 19.15
N PHE A 48 19.13 -22.31 18.67
CA PHE A 48 19.80 -21.82 17.47
C PHE A 48 18.88 -21.89 16.24
N ASN A 49 18.21 -23.02 16.04
CA ASN A 49 17.27 -23.20 14.93
C ASN A 49 16.09 -22.22 15.00
N LEU A 50 15.57 -21.96 16.21
CA LEU A 50 14.49 -20.98 16.41
C LEU A 50 14.95 -19.56 16.07
N TRP A 51 16.14 -19.15 16.54
CA TRP A 51 16.69 -17.82 16.25
C TRP A 51 17.00 -17.62 14.76
N MET A 52 17.51 -18.65 14.09
CA MET A 52 17.71 -18.61 12.63
C MET A 52 16.40 -18.50 11.88
N ALA A 53 15.40 -19.29 12.26
CA ALA A 53 14.06 -19.22 11.68
C ALA A 53 13.43 -17.82 11.87
N LEU A 54 13.59 -17.21 13.05
CA LEU A 54 13.15 -15.84 13.32
C LEU A 54 13.87 -14.81 12.45
N ALA A 55 15.18 -14.94 12.27
CA ALA A 55 15.95 -14.05 11.41
C ALA A 55 15.48 -14.11 9.94
N ASP A 56 15.17 -15.30 9.45
CA ASP A 56 14.62 -15.51 8.09
C ASP A 56 13.19 -14.97 7.96
N ALA A 57 12.35 -15.16 8.98
CA ALA A 57 10.97 -14.65 8.98
C ALA A 57 10.88 -13.12 8.89
N PHE A 58 11.94 -12.41 9.30
CA PHE A 58 12.02 -10.94 9.22
C PHE A 58 12.87 -10.43 8.05
N ALA A 59 13.38 -11.31 7.18
CA ALA A 59 14.33 -10.96 6.13
C ALA A 59 13.80 -10.01 5.06
N ASP A 60 12.49 -10.02 4.81
CA ASP A 60 11.89 -9.26 3.71
C ASP A 60 11.40 -7.86 4.11
N GLU A 61 11.44 -7.48 5.40
CA GLU A 61 10.84 -6.24 5.90
C GLU A 61 11.86 -5.33 6.62
N PRO A 62 12.39 -4.26 5.97
CA PRO A 62 13.36 -3.33 6.57
C PRO A 62 12.94 -2.74 7.93
N LYS A 63 11.64 -2.47 8.11
CA LYS A 63 11.09 -1.99 9.40
C LYS A 63 11.27 -2.99 10.55
N ARG A 64 11.42 -4.29 10.24
CA ARG A 64 11.65 -5.40 11.19
C ARG A 64 13.13 -5.77 11.30
N PHE A 65 14.04 -5.08 10.62
CA PHE A 65 15.48 -5.42 10.66
C PHE A 65 16.10 -5.29 12.04
N LYS A 66 15.56 -4.46 12.93
CA LYS A 66 15.98 -4.46 14.34
C LYS A 66 15.73 -5.82 15.01
N LEU A 67 14.59 -6.45 14.73
CA LEU A 67 14.25 -7.78 15.26
C LEU A 67 15.09 -8.88 14.58
N LYS A 68 15.34 -8.76 13.27
CA LYS A 68 16.28 -9.64 12.56
C LYS A 68 17.68 -9.58 13.16
N LEU A 69 18.20 -8.38 13.41
CA LEU A 69 19.52 -8.18 14.03
C LEU A 69 19.58 -8.79 15.43
N GLU A 70 18.54 -8.60 16.24
CA GLU A 70 18.43 -9.23 17.55
C GLU A 70 18.47 -10.76 17.46
N ALA A 71 17.68 -11.35 16.54
CA ALA A 71 17.66 -12.79 16.32
C ALA A 71 19.03 -13.33 15.85
N LEU A 72 19.70 -12.64 14.92
CA LEU A 72 21.05 -13.02 14.45
C LEU A 72 22.10 -12.91 15.57
N GLN A 73 22.03 -11.87 16.41
CA GLN A 73 22.92 -11.71 17.56
C GLN A 73 22.70 -12.84 18.57
N LYS A 74 21.44 -13.20 18.86
CA LYS A 74 21.11 -14.34 19.71
C LYS A 74 21.53 -15.68 19.13
N ALA A 75 21.40 -15.87 17.82
CA ALA A 75 21.93 -17.05 17.13
C ALA A 75 23.45 -17.18 17.34
N VAL A 76 24.20 -16.07 17.26
CA VAL A 76 25.65 -16.05 17.53
C VAL A 76 25.96 -16.39 19.00
N GLU A 77 25.20 -15.85 19.96
CA GLU A 77 25.38 -16.16 21.39
C GLU A 77 25.17 -17.66 21.69
N VAL A 78 24.16 -18.27 21.05
CA VAL A 78 23.82 -19.69 21.25
C VAL A 78 24.75 -20.62 20.47
N LEU A 79 25.23 -20.20 19.29
CA LEU A 79 26.04 -21.01 18.38
C LEU A 79 27.23 -21.67 19.09
N HIS A 80 27.95 -20.91 19.93
CA HIS A 80 29.11 -21.38 20.68
C HIS A 80 28.81 -22.53 21.65
N ARG A 81 27.56 -22.67 22.09
CA ARG A 81 27.09 -23.73 23.00
C ARG A 81 26.45 -24.90 22.26
N SER A 82 26.23 -24.77 20.96
CA SER A 82 25.59 -25.79 20.12
C SER A 82 26.62 -26.70 19.43
N LYS A 83 26.17 -27.88 19.01
CA LYS A 83 26.93 -28.78 18.12
C LYS A 83 27.19 -28.18 16.73
N TYR A 84 26.48 -27.11 16.36
CA TYR A 84 26.69 -26.40 15.11
C TYR A 84 27.86 -25.42 15.16
N ALA A 85 28.55 -25.31 16.29
CA ALA A 85 29.68 -24.39 16.48
C ALA A 85 30.77 -24.61 15.40
N ASP A 86 30.70 -23.80 14.35
CA ASP A 86 31.58 -23.84 13.21
C ASP A 86 32.04 -22.41 12.85
N GLN A 87 33.31 -22.30 12.47
CA GLN A 87 33.93 -21.01 12.14
C GLN A 87 33.40 -20.43 10.82
N ALA A 88 33.02 -21.26 9.85
CA ALA A 88 32.42 -20.76 8.61
C ALA A 88 31.01 -20.25 8.87
N LEU A 89 30.20 -21.00 9.63
CA LEU A 89 28.85 -20.56 10.03
C LEU A 89 28.88 -19.25 10.84
N LEU A 90 29.82 -19.11 11.78
CA LEU A 90 29.99 -17.86 12.53
C LEU A 90 30.36 -16.68 11.61
N ARG A 91 31.21 -16.90 10.60
CA ARG A 91 31.56 -15.86 9.62
C ARG A 91 30.35 -15.47 8.76
N ASP A 92 29.55 -16.44 8.34
CA ASP A 92 28.34 -16.20 7.56
C ASP A 92 27.31 -15.39 8.36
N LEU A 93 27.09 -15.73 9.64
CA LEU A 93 26.20 -14.95 10.52
C LEU A 93 26.69 -13.52 10.72
N ARG A 94 28.01 -13.32 10.93
CA ARG A 94 28.58 -11.98 11.05
C ARG A 94 28.43 -11.17 9.76
N ARG A 95 28.59 -11.80 8.59
CA ARG A 95 28.34 -11.16 7.29
C ARG A 95 26.88 -10.75 7.15
N GLU A 96 25.95 -11.61 7.56
CA GLU A 96 24.51 -11.31 7.49
C GLU A 96 24.10 -10.18 8.46
N ILE A 97 24.71 -10.12 9.65
CA ILE A 97 24.56 -8.99 10.59
C ILE A 97 25.05 -7.70 9.94
N GLN A 98 26.28 -7.67 9.42
CA GLN A 98 26.84 -6.48 8.75
C GLN A 98 25.99 -6.02 7.57
N LYS A 99 25.51 -6.95 6.75
CA LYS A 99 24.60 -6.66 5.65
C LYS A 99 23.30 -6.04 6.16
N THR A 100 22.67 -6.65 7.16
CA THR A 100 21.40 -6.17 7.73
C THR A 100 21.56 -4.80 8.39
N GLU A 101 22.69 -4.51 9.05
CA GLU A 101 23.04 -3.20 9.61
C GLU A 101 23.20 -2.13 8.52
N ALA A 102 23.87 -2.46 7.41
CA ALA A 102 24.02 -1.56 6.28
C ALA A 102 22.66 -1.24 5.63
N GLU A 103 21.84 -2.27 5.39
CA GLU A 103 20.50 -2.08 4.83
C GLU A 103 19.56 -1.30 5.77
N LEU A 104 19.66 -1.52 7.09
CA LEU A 104 18.93 -0.74 8.10
C LEU A 104 19.42 0.72 8.13
N THR A 105 20.70 0.97 7.90
CA THR A 105 21.26 2.33 7.80
C THR A 105 20.70 3.06 6.58
N ILE A 106 20.71 2.41 5.40
CA ILE A 106 20.10 2.93 4.18
C ILE A 106 18.62 3.25 4.42
N TYR A 107 17.89 2.33 5.05
CA TYR A 107 16.51 2.54 5.45
C TYR A 107 16.38 3.78 6.33
N ASN A 108 17.14 3.89 7.42
CA ASN A 108 17.08 5.03 8.36
C ASN A 108 17.50 6.37 7.73
N GLU A 109 18.46 6.38 6.82
CA GLU A 109 18.86 7.59 6.09
C GLU A 109 17.71 8.11 5.22
N ALA A 110 16.94 7.22 4.58
CA ALA A 110 15.70 7.61 3.91
C ALA A 110 14.62 8.20 4.86
N TYR A 111 14.78 8.07 6.18
CA TYR A 111 13.93 8.71 7.21
C TYR A 111 14.42 10.05 7.70
N ARG A 112 15.71 10.39 7.55
CA ARG A 112 16.23 11.62 8.14
C ARG A 112 15.97 12.80 7.19
N PRO A 113 15.10 13.77 7.57
CA PRO A 113 15.04 15.03 6.84
C PRO A 113 16.38 15.75 7.00
N GLN A 114 17.09 16.00 5.89
CA GLN A 114 18.14 17.00 5.91
C GLN A 114 17.51 18.38 6.07
N LYS A 115 18.17 19.32 6.76
CA LYS A 115 17.66 20.69 6.93
C LYS A 115 17.49 21.32 5.55
N PRO A 116 16.26 21.66 5.12
CA PRO A 116 16.05 22.20 3.79
C PRO A 116 16.55 23.64 3.71
N VAL A 117 17.03 24.01 2.53
CA VAL A 117 17.08 25.41 2.10
C VAL A 117 15.64 25.82 1.80
N PRO A 118 15.12 26.94 2.34
CA PRO A 118 13.74 27.33 2.10
C PRO A 118 13.50 27.56 0.60
N ALA A 119 12.62 26.75 0.02
CA ALA A 119 12.17 26.89 -1.37
C ALA A 119 10.84 27.66 -1.41
N ASP A 120 10.67 28.56 -2.39
CA ASP A 120 9.43 29.33 -2.59
C ASP A 120 8.23 28.45 -3.04
N LYS A 121 8.51 27.20 -3.46
CA LYS A 121 7.50 26.23 -3.89
C LYS A 121 7.95 24.81 -3.60
N HIS A 122 7.16 24.07 -2.81
CA HIS A 122 7.41 22.66 -2.54
C HIS A 122 7.12 21.80 -3.78
N GLN A 123 7.95 20.79 -4.01
CA GLN A 123 7.76 19.83 -5.11
C GLN A 123 7.44 18.46 -4.54
N ILE A 124 6.40 17.83 -5.09
CA ILE A 124 6.07 16.43 -4.82
C ILE A 124 6.32 15.69 -6.12
N ILE A 125 7.32 14.82 -6.14
CA ILE A 125 7.71 14.09 -7.34
C ILE A 125 6.99 12.74 -7.32
N VAL A 126 6.34 12.39 -8.41
CA VAL A 126 5.61 11.14 -8.58
C VAL A 126 6.39 10.23 -9.52
N GLU A 127 6.66 9.03 -9.03
CA GLU A 127 7.22 7.92 -9.78
C GLU A 127 6.17 6.81 -9.83
N THR A 128 5.75 6.43 -11.04
CA THR A 128 4.68 5.46 -11.25
C THR A 128 4.81 4.81 -12.62
N ASP A 129 4.19 3.64 -12.76
CA ASP A 129 4.16 2.85 -13.99
C ASP A 129 3.05 3.26 -14.96
N LEU A 130 2.14 4.15 -14.56
CA LEU A 130 1.15 4.79 -15.44
C LEU A 130 1.21 6.33 -15.32
N PRO A 131 2.34 6.97 -15.66
CA PRO A 131 2.58 8.38 -15.34
C PRO A 131 1.62 9.33 -16.07
N ASN A 132 1.33 9.09 -17.35
CA ASN A 132 0.40 9.94 -18.11
C ASN A 132 -1.02 9.87 -17.56
N TYR A 133 -1.48 8.67 -17.20
CA TYR A 133 -2.80 8.48 -16.64
C TYR A 133 -2.93 9.17 -15.28
N PHE A 134 -2.05 8.86 -14.31
CA PHE A 134 -2.20 9.41 -12.95
C PHE A 134 -1.93 10.91 -12.85
N LEU A 135 -0.93 11.46 -13.58
CA LEU A 135 -0.58 12.88 -13.48
C LEU A 135 -1.47 13.79 -14.32
N THR A 136 -2.11 13.27 -15.38
CA THR A 136 -2.88 14.09 -16.33
C THR A 136 -4.31 13.60 -16.50
N THR A 137 -4.51 12.39 -17.04
CA THR A 137 -5.85 11.91 -17.42
C THR A 137 -6.77 11.79 -16.21
N ALA A 138 -6.33 11.10 -15.16
CA ALA A 138 -7.10 10.92 -13.93
C ALA A 138 -7.47 12.27 -13.30
N GLN A 139 -6.57 13.24 -13.27
CA GLN A 139 -6.85 14.57 -12.71
C GLN A 139 -7.91 15.32 -13.52
N LYS A 140 -7.84 15.24 -14.85
CA LYS A 140 -8.87 15.77 -15.77
C LYS A 140 -10.23 15.06 -15.55
N ARG A 141 -10.23 13.73 -15.41
CA ARG A 141 -11.45 12.94 -15.16
C ARG A 141 -12.06 13.27 -13.80
N ALA A 142 -11.27 13.42 -12.74
CA ALA A 142 -11.73 13.81 -11.41
C ALA A 142 -12.40 15.19 -11.42
N ALA A 143 -11.79 16.18 -12.07
CA ALA A 143 -12.38 17.51 -12.21
C ALA A 143 -13.74 17.45 -12.91
N ALA A 144 -13.82 16.71 -14.03
CA ALA A 144 -15.08 16.51 -14.76
C ALA A 144 -16.12 15.71 -13.97
N TYR A 145 -15.70 14.75 -13.15
CA TYR A 145 -16.58 13.99 -12.26
C TYR A 145 -17.23 14.91 -11.22
N TYR A 146 -16.45 15.69 -10.47
CA TYR A 146 -16.99 16.57 -9.43
C TYR A 146 -17.83 17.72 -10.02
N GLN A 147 -17.44 18.29 -11.16
CA GLN A 147 -18.27 19.29 -11.86
C GLN A 147 -19.65 18.72 -12.23
N ARG A 148 -19.70 17.51 -12.79
CA ARG A 148 -20.97 16.84 -13.12
C ARG A 148 -21.79 16.52 -11.88
N LYS A 149 -21.17 15.95 -10.85
CA LYS A 149 -21.84 15.56 -9.60
C LYS A 149 -22.55 16.75 -8.94
N PHE A 150 -21.87 17.89 -8.87
CA PHE A 150 -22.41 19.10 -8.25
C PHE A 150 -23.12 20.03 -9.24
N LYS A 151 -23.36 19.57 -10.48
CA LYS A 151 -24.03 20.34 -11.56
C LYS A 151 -23.40 21.72 -11.79
N LEU A 152 -22.08 21.82 -11.63
CA LEU A 152 -21.33 23.06 -11.76
C LEU A 152 -20.96 23.28 -13.23
N SER A 153 -21.50 24.33 -13.85
CA SER A 153 -21.12 24.72 -15.21
C SER A 153 -19.68 25.26 -15.25
N THR A 154 -19.03 25.21 -16.40
CA THR A 154 -17.69 25.78 -16.61
C THR A 154 -17.64 27.27 -16.30
N GLU A 155 -18.71 28.00 -16.61
CA GLU A 155 -18.86 29.43 -16.33
C GLU A 155 -18.94 29.70 -14.82
N ALA A 156 -19.80 28.95 -14.10
CA ALA A 156 -19.92 29.05 -12.65
C ALA A 156 -18.61 28.68 -11.95
N HIS A 157 -17.94 27.63 -12.42
CA HIS A 157 -16.62 27.23 -11.93
C HIS A 157 -15.57 28.32 -12.12
N THR A 158 -15.49 28.93 -13.31
CA THR A 158 -14.54 30.02 -13.60
C THR A 158 -14.83 31.23 -12.72
N ALA A 159 -16.11 31.58 -12.52
CA ALA A 159 -16.53 32.63 -11.60
C ALA A 159 -16.16 32.35 -10.13
N GLN A 160 -16.04 31.07 -9.74
CA GLN A 160 -15.62 30.65 -8.40
C GLN A 160 -14.10 30.71 -8.18
N GLN A 161 -13.27 30.68 -9.21
CA GLN A 161 -11.80 30.57 -9.08
C GLN A 161 -11.06 31.87 -8.75
N PHE A 162 -11.72 33.04 -8.79
CA PHE A 162 -11.11 34.36 -8.50
C PHE A 162 -9.82 34.70 -9.28
N LYS A 163 -9.48 33.94 -10.33
CA LYS A 163 -8.32 34.17 -11.20
C LYS A 163 -8.70 35.18 -12.28
N ASN A 164 -8.32 36.44 -12.11
CA ASN A 164 -8.48 37.47 -13.13
C ASN A 164 -7.29 37.50 -14.09
N PRO A 165 -7.53 37.56 -15.41
CA PRO A 165 -6.84 38.47 -16.30
C PRO A 165 -7.79 39.64 -16.62
N GLY A 166 -7.69 40.75 -15.88
CA GLY A 166 -8.46 41.98 -16.13
C GLY A 166 -9.04 42.66 -14.89
N THR A 167 -9.05 43.99 -14.91
CA THR A 167 -9.23 44.92 -13.79
C THR A 167 -10.66 44.97 -13.23
N GLU A 168 -10.71 44.98 -11.89
CA GLU A 168 -11.85 45.24 -10.99
C GLU A 168 -13.09 44.34 -11.07
N ARG A 169 -13.36 43.74 -9.92
CA ARG A 169 -14.49 42.84 -9.65
C ARG A 169 -15.79 43.64 -9.74
N LYS A 170 -16.67 43.33 -10.70
CA LYS A 170 -18.00 43.96 -10.79
C LYS A 170 -18.97 43.30 -9.82
N PHE A 171 -19.72 44.10 -9.06
CA PHE A 171 -20.83 43.64 -8.24
C PHE A 171 -21.97 43.14 -9.14
N GLN A 172 -22.32 41.85 -9.05
CA GLN A 172 -23.31 41.19 -9.92
C GLN A 172 -24.31 40.39 -9.08
N PRO A 173 -25.12 41.05 -8.23
CA PRO A 173 -26.05 40.37 -7.31
C PRO A 173 -27.13 39.57 -8.03
N ASP A 174 -27.47 39.93 -9.26
CA ASP A 174 -28.52 39.27 -10.04
C ASP A 174 -27.99 38.17 -10.97
N ASN A 175 -26.68 37.95 -11.01
CA ASN A 175 -26.09 36.91 -11.84
C ASN A 175 -26.18 35.54 -11.16
N LEU A 176 -27.28 34.83 -11.44
CA LEU A 176 -27.56 33.49 -10.94
C LEU A 176 -26.44 32.46 -11.24
N VAL A 177 -25.61 32.69 -12.26
CA VAL A 177 -24.45 31.82 -12.59
C VAL A 177 -23.28 32.02 -11.63
N VAL A 178 -23.18 33.20 -11.01
CA VAL A 178 -22.12 33.57 -10.05
C VAL A 178 -22.55 33.29 -8.60
N HIS A 179 -23.83 32.99 -8.37
CA HIS A 179 -24.34 32.60 -7.05
C HIS A 179 -23.61 31.34 -6.57
N LYS A 180 -22.90 31.47 -5.43
CA LYS A 180 -21.87 30.50 -4.99
C LYS A 180 -22.40 29.35 -4.14
N GLU A 181 -23.70 29.32 -3.85
CA GLU A 181 -24.25 28.53 -2.77
C GLU A 181 -25.36 27.59 -3.27
N PHE A 182 -24.95 26.40 -3.70
CA PHE A 182 -25.82 25.23 -3.71
C PHE A 182 -25.15 24.12 -2.88
N PRO A 183 -25.92 23.27 -2.18
CA PRO A 183 -25.38 22.28 -1.26
C PRO A 183 -24.25 21.44 -1.88
N GLY A 184 -23.05 21.50 -1.27
CA GLY A 184 -21.88 20.72 -1.70
C GLY A 184 -21.00 21.32 -2.80
N ALA A 185 -21.41 22.43 -3.44
CA ALA A 185 -20.73 23.05 -4.59
C ALA A 185 -20.01 24.37 -4.27
N CYS A 186 -19.82 24.71 -2.99
CA CYS A 186 -19.21 26.00 -2.63
C CYS A 186 -17.73 26.05 -3.04
N ALA A 187 -17.26 27.24 -3.40
CA ALA A 187 -15.95 27.42 -4.04
C ALA A 187 -14.77 26.82 -3.26
N PRO A 188 -14.65 26.96 -1.92
CA PRO A 188 -13.57 26.31 -1.16
C PRO A 188 -13.58 24.79 -1.24
N PHE A 189 -14.74 24.14 -1.12
CA PHE A 189 -14.84 22.68 -1.20
C PHE A 189 -14.57 22.17 -2.63
N MET A 190 -15.10 22.87 -3.63
CA MET A 190 -14.82 22.54 -5.03
C MET A 190 -13.33 22.72 -5.34
N ASN A 191 -12.72 23.80 -4.89
CA ASN A 191 -11.29 24.04 -5.06
C ASN A 191 -10.44 22.95 -4.39
N ALA A 192 -10.80 22.52 -3.18
CA ALA A 192 -10.12 21.42 -2.50
C ALA A 192 -10.27 20.10 -3.28
N ARG A 193 -11.47 19.79 -3.78
CA ARG A 193 -11.73 18.57 -4.54
C ARG A 193 -11.11 18.58 -5.93
N MET A 194 -11.05 19.70 -6.64
CA MET A 194 -10.53 19.72 -8.02
C MET A 194 -9.00 19.88 -8.10
N ASN A 195 -8.35 20.37 -7.04
CA ASN A 195 -6.89 20.56 -7.03
C ASN A 195 -6.14 19.54 -6.15
N ALA A 196 -6.85 18.60 -5.53
CA ALA A 196 -6.22 17.45 -4.92
C ALA A 196 -5.66 16.52 -6.01
N PHE A 197 -4.69 15.68 -5.63
CA PHE A 197 -4.19 14.63 -6.52
C PHE A 197 -5.02 13.36 -6.32
N HIS A 198 -5.80 13.00 -7.33
CA HIS A 198 -6.76 11.89 -7.26
C HIS A 198 -6.19 10.58 -7.73
N LEU A 199 -6.61 9.52 -7.05
CA LEU A 199 -6.38 8.13 -7.41
C LEU A 199 -7.68 7.51 -7.92
N MET A 200 -7.60 6.94 -9.11
CA MET A 200 -8.72 6.42 -9.88
C MET A 200 -8.24 5.20 -10.65
N LEU A 201 -9.13 4.24 -10.91
CA LEU A 201 -8.81 3.08 -11.72
C LEU A 201 -9.36 3.27 -13.15
N PRO A 202 -8.61 2.86 -14.19
CA PRO A 202 -9.03 2.99 -15.59
C PRO A 202 -10.03 1.90 -16.02
N PHE A 203 -10.50 1.08 -15.09
CA PHE A 203 -11.43 -0.03 -15.25
C PHE A 203 -12.40 -0.05 -14.06
N ASP A 204 -13.51 -0.76 -14.18
CA ASP A 204 -14.43 -0.94 -13.06
C ASP A 204 -13.85 -1.92 -12.04
N LEU A 205 -14.10 -1.64 -10.76
CA LEU A 205 -13.73 -2.51 -9.65
C LEU A 205 -15.00 -3.00 -8.96
N LYS A 206 -15.09 -4.31 -8.72
CA LYS A 206 -16.14 -4.91 -7.90
C LYS A 206 -15.52 -5.65 -6.72
N ILE A 207 -16.01 -5.36 -5.51
CA ILE A 207 -15.68 -6.11 -4.28
C ILE A 207 -16.98 -6.77 -3.81
N SER A 208 -16.94 -8.05 -3.48
CA SER A 208 -18.12 -8.80 -3.05
C SER A 208 -17.79 -9.84 -2.00
N ARG A 209 -18.74 -10.14 -1.11
CA ARG A 209 -18.73 -11.32 -0.24
C ARG A 209 -19.13 -12.59 -0.98
N LYS A 210 -19.70 -12.47 -2.18
CA LYS A 210 -20.23 -13.58 -2.97
C LYS A 210 -19.51 -13.71 -4.31
N PRO A 211 -19.41 -14.92 -4.88
CA PRO A 211 -18.76 -15.15 -6.16
C PRO A 211 -19.60 -14.68 -7.37
N ASP A 212 -20.82 -14.18 -7.15
CA ASP A 212 -21.80 -13.93 -8.20
C ASP A 212 -21.39 -12.79 -9.14
N ASP A 213 -21.60 -12.98 -10.44
CA ASP A 213 -21.35 -12.01 -11.52
C ASP A 213 -19.98 -11.31 -11.45
N PRO A 214 -18.86 -12.05 -11.50
CA PRO A 214 -17.53 -11.44 -11.50
C PRO A 214 -17.32 -10.62 -12.78
N LEU A 215 -16.53 -9.55 -12.67
CA LEU A 215 -16.13 -8.76 -13.84
C LEU A 215 -15.12 -9.51 -14.73
N ALA A 216 -15.15 -9.21 -16.02
CA ALA A 216 -14.60 -10.09 -17.07
C ALA A 216 -13.06 -10.20 -17.13
N ALA A 217 -12.31 -9.21 -16.63
CA ALA A 217 -10.85 -9.20 -16.79
C ALA A 217 -10.11 -10.03 -15.74
N GLY A 218 -10.77 -10.42 -14.65
CA GLY A 218 -10.21 -11.32 -13.66
C GLY A 218 -10.86 -11.20 -12.29
N VAL A 219 -10.58 -12.19 -11.45
CA VAL A 219 -11.01 -12.26 -10.05
C VAL A 219 -9.85 -12.72 -9.17
N ARG A 220 -9.79 -12.14 -7.97
CA ARG A 220 -8.92 -12.58 -6.88
C ARG A 220 -9.78 -12.78 -5.65
N VAL A 221 -9.41 -13.76 -4.83
CA VAL A 221 -10.16 -14.12 -3.63
C VAL A 221 -9.25 -14.06 -2.40
N TRP A 222 -9.79 -13.55 -1.31
CA TRP A 222 -9.12 -13.55 -0.01
C TRP A 222 -10.08 -14.04 1.06
N TYR A 223 -9.51 -14.68 2.07
CA TYR A 223 -10.13 -14.78 3.38
C TYR A 223 -9.70 -13.55 4.19
N ALA A 224 -10.63 -12.74 4.67
CA ALA A 224 -10.34 -11.43 5.24
C ALA A 224 -11.23 -11.13 6.46
N LYS A 225 -10.61 -11.15 7.65
CA LYS A 225 -11.24 -10.81 8.94
C LYS A 225 -10.34 -9.88 9.75
N MET A 226 -10.88 -9.31 10.83
CA MET A 226 -10.06 -8.48 11.71
C MET A 226 -8.88 -9.29 12.27
N GLY A 227 -7.66 -8.78 12.10
CA GLY A 227 -6.43 -9.42 12.59
C GLY A 227 -5.92 -10.59 11.75
N TYR A 228 -6.61 -10.98 10.66
CA TYR A 228 -6.15 -12.07 9.80
C TYR A 228 -6.66 -11.91 8.38
N SER A 229 -5.77 -11.99 7.40
CA SER A 229 -6.15 -12.02 6.00
C SER A 229 -5.20 -12.90 5.20
N TYR A 230 -5.73 -13.66 4.25
CA TYR A 230 -4.96 -14.65 3.51
C TYR A 230 -5.45 -14.77 2.06
N PRO A 231 -4.56 -14.74 1.05
CA PRO A 231 -4.95 -14.92 -0.34
C PRO A 231 -5.35 -16.37 -0.62
N LEU A 232 -6.41 -16.53 -1.42
CA LEU A 232 -6.95 -17.83 -1.82
C LEU A 232 -6.89 -18.01 -3.34
N ARG A 233 -6.91 -19.27 -3.77
CA ARG A 233 -7.24 -19.68 -5.14
C ARG A 233 -8.54 -20.47 -5.14
N TYR A 234 -9.27 -20.43 -6.25
CA TYR A 234 -10.45 -21.27 -6.44
C TYR A 234 -10.19 -22.24 -7.58
N GLU A 235 -10.04 -23.52 -7.25
CA GLU A 235 -9.69 -24.58 -8.18
C GLU A 235 -10.62 -25.77 -7.99
N MET A 236 -11.17 -26.30 -9.09
CA MET A 236 -12.05 -27.49 -9.08
C MET A 236 -13.20 -27.43 -8.06
N GLY A 237 -13.79 -26.25 -7.86
CA GLY A 237 -14.91 -26.07 -6.94
C GLY A 237 -14.54 -25.89 -5.47
N LYS A 238 -13.24 -25.83 -5.14
CA LYS A 238 -12.72 -25.68 -3.78
C LYS A 238 -11.80 -24.49 -3.63
N PHE A 239 -11.72 -23.95 -2.42
CA PHE A 239 -10.68 -22.99 -2.08
C PHE A 239 -9.37 -23.71 -1.79
N CYS A 240 -8.28 -23.15 -2.29
CA CYS A 240 -6.93 -23.62 -2.05
C CYS A 240 -6.09 -22.46 -1.47
N SER A 241 -5.11 -22.80 -0.64
CA SER A 241 -4.07 -21.87 -0.22
C SER A 241 -3.34 -21.32 -1.45
N TYR A 242 -3.17 -20.00 -1.52
CA TYR A 242 -2.49 -19.39 -2.64
C TYR A 242 -1.02 -19.82 -2.75
N PHE A 243 -0.34 -20.06 -1.62
CA PHE A 243 1.09 -20.38 -1.59
C PHE A 243 1.40 -21.87 -1.37
N GLY A 244 0.51 -22.61 -0.73
CA GLY A 244 0.75 -23.98 -0.28
C GLY A 244 0.00 -25.07 -1.05
N ASP A 245 -0.86 -24.70 -2.02
CA ASP A 245 -1.75 -25.62 -2.75
C ASP A 245 -2.65 -26.50 -1.84
N GLU A 246 -2.74 -26.18 -0.55
CA GLU A 246 -3.56 -26.90 0.40
C GLU A 246 -5.04 -26.61 0.14
N VAL A 247 -5.86 -27.64 0.01
CA VAL A 247 -7.31 -27.51 -0.11
C VAL A 247 -7.89 -27.11 1.24
N LEU A 248 -8.58 -25.97 1.27
CA LEU A 248 -9.17 -25.38 2.46
C LEU A 248 -10.68 -25.62 2.47
N ASP A 249 -11.19 -26.12 3.59
CA ASP A 249 -12.63 -26.33 3.80
C ASP A 249 -13.29 -25.03 4.25
N ILE A 250 -13.51 -24.13 3.28
CA ILE A 250 -14.17 -22.84 3.49
C ILE A 250 -15.46 -22.83 2.66
N ALA A 251 -16.59 -22.55 3.32
CA ALA A 251 -17.87 -22.45 2.65
C ALA A 251 -17.92 -21.19 1.76
N LEU A 252 -18.57 -21.29 0.58
CA LEU A 252 -18.66 -20.18 -0.38
C LEU A 252 -19.44 -18.96 0.15
N ASP A 253 -20.26 -19.16 1.17
CA ASP A 253 -21.04 -18.15 1.87
C ASP A 253 -20.37 -17.65 3.18
N ASP A 254 -19.12 -18.04 3.44
CA ASP A 254 -18.39 -17.54 4.61
C ASP A 254 -18.30 -16.00 4.55
N PRO A 255 -18.75 -15.29 5.60
CA PRO A 255 -18.83 -13.83 5.60
C PRO A 255 -17.46 -13.14 5.55
N ASN A 256 -16.36 -13.88 5.71
CA ASN A 256 -15.00 -13.37 5.63
C ASN A 256 -14.40 -13.51 4.23
N LEU A 257 -15.06 -14.19 3.30
CA LEU A 257 -14.61 -14.22 1.91
C LEU A 257 -14.76 -12.84 1.27
N LEU A 258 -13.77 -12.47 0.46
CA LEU A 258 -13.79 -11.29 -0.40
C LEU A 258 -13.37 -11.68 -1.81
N PHE A 259 -14.27 -11.49 -2.75
CA PHE A 259 -14.06 -11.61 -4.19
C PHE A 259 -13.85 -10.22 -4.76
N VAL A 260 -12.67 -9.96 -5.32
CA VAL A 260 -12.36 -8.70 -5.99
C VAL A 260 -12.18 -9.00 -7.47
N SER A 261 -13.02 -8.38 -8.30
CA SER A 261 -12.95 -8.53 -9.75
C SER A 261 -12.84 -7.19 -10.44
N ALA A 262 -12.29 -7.20 -11.65
CA ALA A 262 -12.09 -6.01 -12.46
C ALA A 262 -12.65 -6.19 -13.87
N SER A 263 -13.16 -5.12 -14.47
CA SER A 263 -13.54 -5.12 -15.88
C SER A 263 -12.30 -4.97 -16.76
N GLU A 264 -12.49 -5.12 -18.07
CA GLU A 264 -11.53 -4.61 -19.04
C GLU A 264 -11.31 -3.11 -18.87
N VAL A 265 -10.18 -2.60 -19.34
CA VAL A 265 -9.89 -1.17 -19.40
C VAL A 265 -11.00 -0.43 -20.14
N LYS A 266 -11.53 0.62 -19.51
CA LYS A 266 -12.52 1.53 -20.10
C LYS A 266 -11.95 2.90 -20.45
N GLU A 267 -10.83 3.30 -19.85
CA GLU A 267 -10.16 4.56 -20.21
C GLU A 267 -9.33 4.39 -21.48
N SER A 268 -9.61 5.23 -22.49
CA SER A 268 -8.86 5.26 -23.75
C SER A 268 -7.59 6.12 -23.67
N GLU A 269 -7.54 7.14 -22.81
CA GLU A 269 -6.43 8.08 -22.66
C GLU A 269 -5.40 7.63 -21.58
N LEU A 270 -4.91 6.39 -21.63
CA LEU A 270 -3.92 5.87 -20.66
C LEU A 270 -2.51 6.48 -20.82
N GLY A 271 -2.10 6.76 -22.07
CA GLY A 271 -0.73 7.18 -22.39
C GLY A 271 0.27 6.03 -22.20
N THR A 272 1.45 6.32 -21.64
CA THR A 272 2.49 5.30 -21.44
C THR A 272 2.13 4.36 -20.28
N VAL A 273 2.22 3.06 -20.54
CA VAL A 273 2.10 1.98 -19.54
C VAL A 273 3.46 1.30 -19.42
N GLU A 274 4.14 1.50 -18.29
CA GLU A 274 5.43 0.89 -17.96
C GLU A 274 5.25 -0.36 -17.07
N ARG A 275 4.01 -0.64 -16.64
CA ARG A 275 3.66 -1.83 -15.86
C ARG A 275 3.90 -3.09 -16.67
N THR A 276 4.54 -4.10 -16.08
CA THR A 276 4.65 -5.43 -16.69
C THR A 276 3.27 -6.07 -16.80
N LEU A 277 2.88 -6.44 -18.01
CA LEU A 277 1.60 -7.07 -18.30
C LEU A 277 1.77 -8.57 -18.56
N PRO A 278 0.77 -9.40 -18.22
CA PRO A 278 0.73 -10.79 -18.65
C PRO A 278 0.77 -10.89 -20.18
N GLN A 279 1.54 -11.83 -20.71
CA GLN A 279 1.75 -11.99 -22.17
C GLN A 279 0.64 -12.82 -22.85
N ASP A 280 -0.20 -13.48 -22.06
CA ASP A 280 -1.25 -14.41 -22.50
C ASP A 280 -2.58 -13.72 -22.85
N VAL A 281 -2.72 -12.42 -22.56
CA VAL A 281 -3.96 -11.67 -22.77
C VAL A 281 -3.72 -10.29 -23.39
N PRO A 282 -4.71 -9.70 -24.08
CA PRO A 282 -4.63 -8.33 -24.58
C PRO A 282 -4.41 -7.30 -23.46
N PRO A 283 -3.79 -6.13 -23.72
CA PRO A 283 -3.53 -5.10 -22.72
C PRO A 283 -4.77 -4.63 -21.95
N GLU A 284 -5.93 -4.62 -22.59
CA GLU A 284 -7.23 -4.21 -22.03
C GLU A 284 -7.66 -5.14 -20.88
N VAL A 285 -7.25 -6.41 -20.91
CA VAL A 285 -7.46 -7.40 -19.84
C VAL A 285 -6.23 -7.50 -18.94
N GLY A 286 -5.04 -7.49 -19.55
CA GLY A 286 -3.76 -7.67 -18.86
C GLY A 286 -3.46 -6.58 -17.84
N LEU A 287 -3.85 -5.33 -18.10
CA LEU A 287 -3.65 -4.23 -17.16
C LEU A 287 -4.47 -4.41 -15.87
N PRO A 288 -5.82 -4.55 -15.90
CA PRO A 288 -6.61 -4.85 -14.71
C PRO A 288 -6.12 -6.09 -13.96
N ARG A 289 -5.77 -7.16 -14.70
CA ARG A 289 -5.20 -8.38 -14.10
C ARG A 289 -3.90 -8.11 -13.35
N ALA A 290 -2.99 -7.31 -13.90
CA ALA A 290 -1.75 -6.94 -13.20
C ALA A 290 -2.02 -6.11 -11.93
N PHE A 291 -3.08 -5.28 -11.90
CA PHE A 291 -3.53 -4.61 -10.67
C PHE A 291 -4.06 -5.60 -9.62
N LEU A 292 -4.87 -6.58 -10.05
CA LEU A 292 -5.40 -7.62 -9.17
C LEU A 292 -4.30 -8.52 -8.62
N GLU A 293 -3.34 -8.95 -9.45
CA GLU A 293 -2.22 -9.79 -9.02
C GLU A 293 -1.31 -9.09 -8.01
N GLY A 294 -1.13 -7.77 -8.14
CA GLY A 294 -0.40 -6.95 -7.18
C GLY A 294 -1.18 -6.59 -5.91
N SER A 295 -2.48 -6.87 -5.85
CA SER A 295 -3.31 -6.50 -4.70
C SER A 295 -3.13 -7.43 -3.50
N ASN A 296 -3.36 -6.89 -2.30
CA ASN A 296 -3.25 -7.65 -1.05
C ASN A 296 -4.39 -7.27 -0.10
N THR A 297 -4.34 -7.73 1.14
CA THR A 297 -5.32 -7.43 2.18
C THR A 297 -4.63 -7.04 3.48
N LEU A 298 -5.28 -6.16 4.24
CA LEU A 298 -4.90 -5.78 5.60
C LEU A 298 -6.14 -5.92 6.50
N GLY A 299 -6.28 -7.10 7.10
CA GLY A 299 -7.51 -7.47 7.79
C GLY A 299 -8.71 -7.43 6.82
N PRO A 300 -9.77 -6.66 7.10
CA PRO A 300 -10.93 -6.56 6.20
C PRO A 300 -10.72 -5.64 4.98
N TYR A 301 -9.60 -4.92 4.89
CA TYR A 301 -9.34 -3.98 3.80
C TYR A 301 -8.60 -4.66 2.65
N VAL A 302 -9.11 -4.49 1.42
CA VAL A 302 -8.41 -4.81 0.17
C VAL A 302 -7.47 -3.66 -0.17
N GLN A 303 -6.19 -3.97 -0.31
CA GLN A 303 -5.16 -3.05 -0.77
C GLN A 303 -5.01 -3.15 -2.30
N ILE A 304 -5.51 -2.15 -3.03
CA ILE A 304 -5.27 -2.02 -4.48
C ILE A 304 -3.99 -1.23 -4.70
N VAL A 305 -3.04 -1.88 -5.37
CA VAL A 305 -1.68 -1.38 -5.49
C VAL A 305 -1.46 -0.67 -6.82
N CYS A 306 -1.24 0.64 -6.72
CA CYS A 306 -1.17 1.54 -7.88
C CYS A 306 0.25 1.86 -8.34
N ASN A 307 1.27 1.37 -7.63
CA ASN A 307 2.69 1.68 -7.91
C ASN A 307 2.92 3.20 -7.99
N ILE A 308 2.38 3.94 -7.03
CA ILE A 308 2.58 5.39 -6.95
C ILE A 308 3.55 5.65 -5.80
N LYS A 309 4.80 5.95 -6.15
CA LYS A 309 5.84 6.40 -5.24
C LYS A 309 5.89 7.91 -5.27
N VAL A 310 5.72 8.55 -4.13
CA VAL A 310 5.78 10.01 -3.99
C VAL A 310 7.00 10.42 -3.19
N TRP A 311 7.82 11.31 -3.75
CA TRP A 311 8.98 11.90 -3.12
C TRP A 311 8.67 13.35 -2.72
N PHE A 312 9.02 13.73 -1.51
CA PHE A 312 8.73 15.06 -0.97
C PHE A 312 9.66 15.38 0.21
N ASP A 313 9.84 16.67 0.47
CA ASP A 313 10.54 17.14 1.66
C ASP A 313 9.64 16.98 2.90
N ALA A 314 9.90 15.93 3.68
CA ALA A 314 9.11 15.63 4.89
C ALA A 314 9.30 16.62 6.04
N SER A 315 10.26 17.55 5.94
CA SER A 315 10.39 18.65 6.92
C SER A 315 9.45 19.82 6.63
N GLY A 316 9.01 19.97 5.38
CA GLY A 316 8.12 21.05 4.93
C GLY A 316 6.72 20.60 4.51
N VAL A 317 6.55 19.32 4.15
CA VAL A 317 5.31 18.77 3.59
C VAL A 317 4.86 17.52 4.34
N SER A 318 3.60 17.52 4.77
CA SER A 318 2.89 16.30 5.18
C SER A 318 1.89 15.90 4.10
N LEU A 319 1.71 14.60 3.86
CA LEU A 319 0.74 14.10 2.89
C LEU A 319 -0.42 13.44 3.61
N LEU A 320 -1.62 13.97 3.41
CA LEU A 320 -2.87 13.40 3.92
C LEU A 320 -3.57 12.62 2.80
N LEU A 321 -3.73 11.31 2.98
CA LEU A 321 -4.47 10.43 2.08
C LEU A 321 -5.86 10.16 2.64
N LEU A 322 -6.89 10.53 1.88
CA LEU A 322 -8.29 10.33 2.26
C LEU A 322 -9.03 9.54 1.21
N GLY A 323 -9.91 8.63 1.65
CA GLY A 323 -10.93 8.06 0.77
C GLY A 323 -11.83 9.16 0.23
N ALA A 324 -12.28 9.02 -1.01
CA ALA A 324 -13.21 9.96 -1.60
C ALA A 324 -14.50 10.00 -0.75
N PRO A 325 -15.09 11.19 -0.54
CA PRO A 325 -16.30 11.32 0.28
C PRO A 325 -17.49 10.54 -0.30
N ASP A 326 -17.39 10.15 -1.56
CA ASP A 326 -18.43 9.47 -2.33
C ASP A 326 -18.33 7.94 -2.23
N LEU A 327 -17.26 7.37 -1.67
CA LEU A 327 -17.09 5.92 -1.51
C LEU A 327 -18.31 5.22 -0.88
N PRO A 328 -18.99 5.80 0.15
CA PRO A 328 -20.18 5.19 0.72
C PRO A 328 -21.33 5.02 -0.28
N GLU A 329 -21.44 5.89 -1.29
CA GLU A 329 -22.45 5.78 -2.36
C GLU A 329 -22.23 4.52 -3.23
N TYR A 330 -21.01 3.97 -3.20
CA TYR A 330 -20.62 2.76 -3.92
C TYR A 330 -20.55 1.52 -3.00
N GLY A 331 -21.00 1.63 -1.75
CA GLY A 331 -20.96 0.53 -0.78
C GLY A 331 -19.58 0.31 -0.14
N LEU A 332 -18.67 1.29 -0.24
CA LEU A 332 -17.30 1.19 0.27
C LEU A 332 -17.00 2.20 1.37
N MET A 333 -16.04 1.83 2.20
CA MET A 333 -15.26 2.76 3.00
C MET A 333 -13.78 2.63 2.66
N GLY A 334 -13.09 3.77 2.66
CA GLY A 334 -11.64 3.82 2.48
C GLY A 334 -10.94 3.97 3.83
N ALA A 335 -9.87 3.20 4.08
CA ALA A 335 -9.02 3.48 5.24
C ALA A 335 -8.33 4.83 5.03
N SER A 336 -8.56 5.78 5.93
CA SER A 336 -7.91 7.09 5.89
C SER A 336 -6.53 7.02 6.56
N GLY A 337 -5.54 7.72 6.02
CA GLY A 337 -4.26 7.92 6.70
C GLY A 337 -3.16 6.87 6.48
N LEU A 338 -3.29 5.95 5.52
CA LEU A 338 -2.24 4.98 5.20
C LEU A 338 -1.36 5.45 4.02
N VAL A 339 -0.44 6.37 4.32
CA VAL A 339 0.74 6.58 3.49
C VAL A 339 1.85 5.72 4.10
N VAL A 340 2.20 4.63 3.43
CA VAL A 340 3.16 3.65 3.95
C VAL A 340 4.49 3.78 3.22
N ARG A 341 5.59 3.89 3.98
CA ARG A 341 6.96 3.77 3.45
C ARG A 341 7.27 2.35 3.01
N THR A 342 6.51 1.38 3.51
CA THR A 342 6.56 -0.04 3.11
C THR A 342 5.47 -0.36 2.10
N TYR A 343 5.88 -0.65 0.88
CA TYR A 343 5.07 -1.41 -0.05
C TYR A 343 5.05 -2.85 0.47
N GLY A 344 3.88 -3.40 0.77
CA GLY A 344 3.72 -4.66 1.51
C GLY A 344 4.38 -5.89 0.85
N THR A 345 4.92 -5.74 -0.36
CA THR A 345 5.56 -6.80 -1.14
C THR A 345 6.89 -6.40 -1.80
N GLU A 346 7.43 -5.19 -1.61
CA GLU A 346 8.70 -4.78 -2.25
C GLU A 346 9.91 -5.01 -1.35
N LYS A 347 10.97 -5.50 -1.98
CA LYS A 347 12.26 -5.82 -1.37
C LYS A 347 13.11 -4.57 -1.13
N VAL A 348 14.12 -4.71 -0.25
CA VAL A 348 15.15 -3.71 0.10
C VAL A 348 15.69 -2.88 -1.08
N ALA A 349 15.77 -3.47 -2.28
CA ALA A 349 16.27 -2.81 -3.49
C ALA A 349 15.52 -1.50 -3.84
N ALA A 350 14.21 -1.43 -3.59
CA ALA A 350 13.41 -0.22 -3.84
C ALA A 350 13.80 0.98 -2.96
N TYR A 351 14.43 0.71 -1.80
CA TYR A 351 14.98 1.70 -0.87
C TYR A 351 16.41 2.08 -1.24
N ALA A 352 17.22 1.13 -1.73
CA ALA A 352 18.61 1.37 -2.14
C ALA A 352 18.73 2.36 -3.32
N GLU A 353 17.65 2.57 -4.08
CA GLU A 353 17.62 3.59 -5.14
C GLU A 353 17.35 5.00 -4.65
N ALA A 354 17.04 5.21 -3.36
CA ALA A 354 16.66 6.51 -2.82
C ALA A 354 17.81 7.52 -2.62
N ALA A 355 19.05 7.09 -2.83
CA ALA A 355 20.24 7.94 -2.72
C ALA A 355 21.11 7.92 -4.00
N LYS A 356 20.58 7.41 -5.12
CA LYS A 356 21.39 7.23 -6.34
C LYS A 356 21.34 8.42 -7.29
N LYS A 357 20.30 9.26 -7.22
CA LYS A 357 20.08 10.35 -8.17
C LYS A 357 20.16 11.71 -7.48
N PRO A 358 20.83 12.73 -8.06
CA PRO A 358 20.98 14.04 -7.45
C PRO A 358 19.66 14.71 -7.02
N TRP A 359 18.56 14.48 -7.75
CA TRP A 359 17.26 15.07 -7.42
C TRP A 359 16.57 14.46 -6.20
N GLN A 360 17.06 13.31 -5.70
CA GLN A 360 16.51 12.65 -4.52
C GLN A 360 17.07 13.23 -3.21
N ASP A 361 18.15 14.00 -3.27
CA ASP A 361 18.82 14.52 -2.08
C ASP A 361 17.87 15.40 -1.24
N GLY A 362 17.86 15.15 0.06
CA GLY A 362 16.95 15.80 1.01
C GLY A 362 15.47 15.39 0.93
N LEU A 363 15.06 14.48 0.03
CA LEU A 363 13.68 14.03 -0.08
C LEU A 363 13.44 12.71 0.64
N SER A 364 12.28 12.60 1.30
CA SER A 364 11.71 11.33 1.74
C SER A 364 10.75 10.81 0.67
N PHE A 365 10.44 9.51 0.70
CA PHE A 365 9.39 8.96 -0.15
C PHE A 365 8.40 8.09 0.61
N ASN A 366 7.25 7.90 -0.02
CA ASN A 366 6.19 7.00 0.42
C ASN A 366 5.52 6.32 -0.77
N TYR A 367 4.92 5.17 -0.54
CA TYR A 367 3.96 4.59 -1.48
C TYR A 367 2.54 4.97 -1.10
N ILE A 368 1.72 5.18 -2.13
CA ILE A 368 0.30 5.47 -1.99
C ILE A 368 -0.49 4.27 -2.49
N ASN A 369 -1.27 3.66 -1.59
CA ASN A 369 -2.09 2.49 -1.86
C ASN A 369 -3.54 2.76 -1.47
N MET A 370 -4.49 2.25 -2.25
CA MET A 370 -5.90 2.37 -1.92
C MET A 370 -6.30 1.20 -1.02
N HIS A 371 -6.86 1.50 0.15
CA HIS A 371 -7.34 0.48 1.08
C HIS A 371 -8.86 0.58 1.17
N LEU A 372 -9.56 -0.42 0.64
CA LEU A 372 -11.01 -0.42 0.48
C LEU A 372 -11.62 -1.57 1.28
N ALA A 373 -12.67 -1.28 2.05
CA ALA A 373 -13.50 -2.29 2.68
C ALA A 373 -14.95 -2.05 2.31
N LEU A 374 -15.74 -3.13 2.28
CA LEU A 374 -17.19 -3.02 2.19
C LEU A 374 -17.73 -2.30 3.43
N LEU A 375 -18.78 -1.50 3.26
CA LEU A 375 -19.54 -1.00 4.40
C LEU A 375 -20.15 -2.18 5.18
N PRO A 376 -20.38 -2.05 6.51
CA PRO A 376 -20.90 -3.13 7.34
C PRO A 376 -22.18 -3.80 6.80
N ASP A 377 -23.06 -3.01 6.18
CA ASP A 377 -24.35 -3.46 5.65
C ASP A 377 -24.32 -3.74 4.13
N SER A 378 -23.14 -3.86 3.53
CA SER A 378 -22.96 -4.06 2.09
C SER A 378 -22.24 -5.37 1.79
N ASP A 379 -22.93 -6.27 1.08
CA ASP A 379 -22.33 -7.52 0.59
C ASP A 379 -21.57 -7.33 -0.73
N THR A 380 -21.86 -6.26 -1.46
CA THR A 380 -21.20 -5.96 -2.72
C THR A 380 -21.05 -4.45 -2.91
N ALA A 381 -19.96 -4.09 -3.56
CA ALA A 381 -19.65 -2.74 -4.00
C ALA A 381 -19.16 -2.76 -5.44
N PHE A 382 -19.54 -1.73 -6.19
CA PHE A 382 -19.12 -1.53 -7.57
C PHE A 382 -18.68 -0.09 -7.77
N VAL A 383 -17.43 0.08 -8.19
CA VAL A 383 -16.83 1.39 -8.49
C VAL A 383 -16.59 1.46 -9.99
N PRO A 384 -17.31 2.33 -10.73
CA PRO A 384 -17.09 2.51 -12.15
C PRO A 384 -15.67 3.02 -12.44
N ALA A 385 -15.14 2.67 -13.61
CA ALA A 385 -13.91 3.26 -14.13
C ALA A 385 -13.96 4.79 -14.07
N ASN A 386 -12.80 5.41 -13.82
CA ASN A 386 -12.67 6.85 -13.71
C ASN A 386 -13.57 7.49 -12.63
N THR A 387 -13.77 6.79 -11.51
CA THR A 387 -14.39 7.35 -10.31
C THR A 387 -13.29 7.70 -9.30
N PRO A 388 -13.29 8.91 -8.69
CA PRO A 388 -12.38 9.25 -7.60
C PRO A 388 -12.53 8.27 -6.44
N ILE A 389 -11.45 7.57 -6.08
CA ILE A 389 -11.45 6.59 -4.99
C ILE A 389 -10.70 7.15 -3.79
N PHE A 390 -9.53 7.73 -4.01
CA PHE A 390 -8.71 8.37 -2.98
C PHE A 390 -8.19 9.71 -3.48
N SER A 391 -7.88 10.61 -2.55
CA SER A 391 -7.27 11.90 -2.82
C SER A 391 -6.10 12.16 -1.89
N VAL A 392 -5.03 12.71 -2.45
CA VAL A 392 -3.81 13.10 -1.73
C VAL A 392 -3.82 14.62 -1.56
N TYR A 393 -3.77 15.05 -0.31
CA TYR A 393 -3.74 16.45 0.08
C TYR A 393 -2.38 16.77 0.71
N PRO A 394 -1.57 17.63 0.07
CA PRO A 394 -0.39 18.19 0.71
C PRO A 394 -0.82 19.16 1.81
N VAL A 395 -0.50 18.80 3.05
CA VAL A 395 -0.68 19.64 4.23
C VAL A 395 0.63 20.41 4.44
N LEU A 396 0.57 21.72 4.21
CA LEU A 396 1.72 22.62 4.23
C LEU A 396 1.54 23.71 5.27
N SER A 397 2.66 24.23 5.77
CA SER A 397 2.69 25.50 6.51
C SER A 397 2.58 26.74 5.59
N ARG A 398 2.92 26.61 4.29
CA ARG A 398 2.85 27.67 3.27
C ARG A 398 2.29 27.16 1.92
N GLN A 399 1.47 27.97 1.25
CA GLN A 399 0.45 27.54 0.27
C GLN A 399 0.90 27.22 -1.18
N THR A 400 2.12 26.74 -1.43
CA THR A 400 2.57 26.51 -2.83
C THR A 400 3.23 25.14 -3.01
N TYR A 401 2.56 24.24 -3.73
CA TYR A 401 3.10 22.96 -4.16
C TYR A 401 2.82 22.65 -5.64
N THR A 402 3.56 21.68 -6.18
CA THR A 402 3.27 21.04 -7.48
C THR A 402 3.61 19.56 -7.45
N PHE A 403 2.76 18.75 -8.08
CA PHE A 403 3.10 17.39 -8.46
C PHE A 403 3.90 17.40 -9.77
N LYS A 404 4.99 16.64 -9.83
CA LYS A 404 5.84 16.52 -11.03
C LYS A 404 6.13 15.06 -11.35
N ASP A 405 6.22 14.75 -12.63
CA ASP A 405 6.72 13.46 -13.10
C ASP A 405 8.23 13.34 -12.83
N VAL A 406 8.67 12.22 -12.27
CA VAL A 406 10.10 11.90 -12.12
C VAL A 406 10.87 11.95 -13.45
N ARG A 407 10.21 11.63 -14.58
CA ARG A 407 10.80 11.68 -15.93
C ARG A 407 11.24 13.09 -16.34
N SER A 408 10.65 14.13 -15.74
CA SER A 408 11.05 15.52 -16.00
C SER A 408 12.37 15.92 -15.32
N LEU A 409 12.92 15.05 -14.47
CA LEU A 409 14.12 15.26 -13.66
C LEU A 409 15.25 14.28 -13.99
N ARG A 410 15.03 13.37 -14.95
CA ARG A 410 15.99 12.34 -15.38
C ARG A 410 16.90 12.86 -16.49
#